data_AF-A0A836FF62-F1
#
_entry.id   AF-A0A836FF62-F1
#
_cell.length_a   1.000
_cell.length_b   1.000
_cell.length_c   1.000
_cell.angle_alpha   90.00
_cell.angle_beta   90.00
_cell.angle_gamma   90.00
#
_symmetry.space_group_name_H-M   'P 1'
#
loop_
_entity.id
_entity.type
_entity.pdbx_description
1 polymer ?
#
loop_
_entity_poly.entity_id
_entity_poly.type
_entity_poly.pdbx_seq_one_letter_code
_entity_poly.pdbx_strand_id
1 'polypeptide(L)'
;AMAPKRKKVCIPLETKLRALKRIDRGECHKKVAAKFGVGRVTVGDWIRNRAKLMAWKEKTKSSNERKAMKFTEHTKVEEALFLWFVQQREKGAPISGSILQAKALSLYSHFPDEAEKEECFVASNGWLDRWKKRYGIRLMQFNTRGEKFFEDDDVVNVFKEKFKKTIKRGGYSLEQIYNCDEISLNYKMLPNKILAWHEESLNQKNVWMDTTIFKWWFHKQFVPKVEKHLTKMKLPRKAILFIDNAPAHPNAAMLYDGDIIVKFFPTNVQASLIQPMEQGVFEHLKRLYRFHLLTFLLEASESGQKLTDSLEKVNLKKVVFWIAQSWKEIKPEILKKSWNKLFNFSEKEKDLENIELPKQKEELRNKLFEMAKSLLGPEQVMETNIEEWITGDDRELDYTDAEIVALVEQKSSEESSSESDEEVVEPIERKISHSDAVSALKIVLAYVEQEEATSPDVCTLKKWRDIAAKNRSAALRETKRSK
;
A
#
# COMPACT_ATOMS: atom_id res chain seq x y z
N ALA A 1 -50.37 40.71 -2.86
CA ALA A 1 -49.02 40.38 -2.32
C ALA A 1 -48.62 38.99 -2.80
N MET A 2 -47.56 38.86 -3.61
CA MET A 2 -47.04 37.55 -4.00
C MET A 2 -46.40 36.88 -2.78
N ALA A 3 -46.78 35.62 -2.51
CA ALA A 3 -46.18 34.84 -1.42
C ALA A 3 -44.65 34.75 -1.62
N PRO A 4 -43.82 34.93 -0.56
CA PRO A 4 -42.38 34.88 -0.69
C PRO A 4 -41.94 33.50 -1.20
N LYS A 5 -41.22 33.46 -2.33
CA LYS A 5 -40.59 32.24 -2.85
C LYS A 5 -39.67 31.67 -1.77
N ARG A 6 -39.99 30.48 -1.25
CA ARG A 6 -39.15 29.77 -0.27
C ARG A 6 -37.76 29.53 -0.86
N LYS A 7 -36.70 29.92 -0.13
CA LYS A 7 -35.31 29.59 -0.49
C LYS A 7 -35.15 28.07 -0.59
N LYS A 8 -34.50 27.58 -1.66
CA LYS A 8 -34.21 26.15 -1.86
C LYS A 8 -33.21 25.68 -0.80
N VAL A 9 -33.69 24.99 0.24
CA VAL A 9 -32.83 24.43 1.30
C VAL A 9 -32.20 23.15 0.79
N CYS A 10 -30.86 23.16 0.63
CA CYS A 10 -30.10 22.00 0.18
C CYS A 10 -29.59 21.19 1.39
N ILE A 11 -30.12 19.99 1.58
CA ILE A 11 -29.90 19.18 2.80
C ILE A 11 -28.93 18.01 2.53
N PRO A 12 -27.93 17.76 3.41
CA PRO A 12 -26.98 16.65 3.27
C PRO A 12 -27.64 15.27 3.31
N LEU A 13 -27.03 14.25 2.67
CA LEU A 13 -27.56 12.87 2.64
C LEU A 13 -27.86 12.33 4.04
N GLU A 14 -26.92 12.45 4.97
CA GLU A 14 -27.08 11.89 6.31
C GLU A 14 -28.28 12.50 7.05
N THR A 15 -28.62 13.75 6.73
CA THR A 15 -29.81 14.41 7.28
C THR A 15 -31.10 13.86 6.66
N LYS A 16 -31.09 13.55 5.35
CA LYS A 16 -32.21 12.87 4.68
C LYS A 16 -32.43 11.46 5.24
N LEU A 17 -31.35 10.70 5.47
CA LEU A 17 -31.40 9.37 6.06
C LEU A 17 -31.86 9.38 7.52
N ARG A 18 -31.43 10.38 8.31
CA ARG A 18 -31.91 10.61 9.68
C ARG A 18 -33.40 10.96 9.69
N ALA A 19 -33.88 11.72 8.72
CA ALA A 19 -35.30 12.01 8.56
C ALA A 19 -36.10 10.72 8.27
N LEU A 20 -35.62 9.86 7.36
CA LEU A 20 -36.25 8.57 7.05
C LEU A 20 -36.30 7.64 8.26
N LYS A 21 -35.21 7.51 9.04
CA LYS A 21 -35.19 6.72 10.28
C LYS A 21 -36.20 7.19 11.33
N ARG A 22 -36.55 8.48 11.34
CA ARG A 22 -37.56 9.03 12.27
C ARG A 22 -38.98 8.74 11.80
N ILE A 23 -39.19 8.72 10.49
CA ILE A 23 -40.46 8.31 9.88
C ILE A 23 -40.70 6.82 10.14
N ASP A 24 -39.67 5.98 10.06
CA ASP A 24 -39.75 4.54 10.38
C ASP A 24 -40.14 4.28 11.84
N ARG A 25 -39.79 5.20 12.74
CA ARG A 25 -40.17 5.15 14.16
C ARG A 25 -41.58 5.71 14.43
N GLY A 26 -42.36 5.98 13.38
CA GLY A 26 -43.74 6.44 13.47
C GLY A 26 -43.93 7.96 13.61
N GLU A 27 -42.88 8.78 13.44
CA GLU A 27 -43.05 10.23 13.49
C GLU A 27 -43.81 10.78 12.27
N CYS A 28 -44.78 11.68 12.52
CA CYS A 28 -45.57 12.23 11.43
C CYS A 28 -44.75 13.16 10.50
N HIS A 29 -45.01 13.07 9.20
CA HIS A 29 -44.26 13.80 8.16
C HIS A 29 -44.26 15.34 8.37
N LYS A 30 -45.31 15.90 9.00
CA LYS A 30 -45.39 17.32 9.36
C LYS A 30 -44.29 17.72 10.36
N LYS A 31 -44.09 16.91 11.41
CA LYS A 31 -43.11 17.15 12.47
C LYS A 31 -41.69 16.98 11.94
N VAL A 32 -41.47 15.97 11.09
CA VAL A 32 -40.18 15.74 10.42
C VAL A 32 -39.83 16.91 9.50
N ALA A 33 -40.76 17.34 8.64
CA ALA A 33 -40.54 18.47 7.72
C ALA A 33 -40.21 19.78 8.45
N ALA A 34 -40.97 20.09 9.52
CA ALA A 34 -40.72 21.28 10.35
C ALA A 34 -39.35 21.24 11.04
N LYS A 35 -38.95 20.09 11.61
CA LYS A 35 -37.67 19.93 12.30
C LYS A 35 -36.45 20.06 11.39
N PHE A 36 -36.58 19.68 10.12
CA PHE A 36 -35.51 19.79 9.13
C PHE A 36 -35.63 21.05 8.25
N GLY A 37 -36.60 21.93 8.50
CA GLY A 37 -36.77 23.18 7.75
C GLY A 37 -37.13 22.98 6.27
N VAL A 38 -37.80 21.86 5.92
CA VAL A 38 -38.17 21.53 4.53
C VAL A 38 -39.69 21.48 4.31
N GLY A 39 -40.11 21.53 3.05
CA GLY A 39 -41.51 21.29 2.69
C GLY A 39 -41.91 19.82 2.86
N ARG A 40 -43.19 19.57 3.14
CA ARG A 40 -43.73 18.19 3.23
C ARG A 40 -43.49 17.39 1.95
N VAL A 41 -43.57 18.04 0.79
CA VAL A 41 -43.31 17.41 -0.53
C VAL A 41 -41.89 16.86 -0.60
N THR A 42 -40.90 17.61 -0.10
CA THR A 42 -39.49 17.19 -0.06
C THR A 42 -39.27 15.95 0.82
N VAL A 43 -40.00 15.83 1.93
CA VAL A 43 -39.97 14.61 2.76
C VAL A 43 -40.60 13.44 2.02
N GLY A 44 -41.71 13.66 1.30
CA GLY A 44 -42.31 12.67 0.41
C GLY A 44 -41.38 12.18 -0.70
N ASP A 45 -40.57 13.08 -1.27
CA ASP A 45 -39.57 12.74 -2.29
C ASP A 45 -38.42 11.88 -1.74
N TRP A 46 -38.02 12.10 -0.48
CA TRP A 46 -37.02 11.25 0.17
C TRP A 46 -37.54 9.83 0.43
N ILE A 47 -38.81 9.70 0.79
CA ILE A 47 -39.46 8.39 0.98
C ILE A 47 -39.51 7.65 -0.36
N ARG A 48 -39.95 8.31 -1.44
CA ARG A 48 -40.01 7.71 -2.79
C ARG A 48 -38.64 7.30 -3.32
N ASN A 49 -37.61 8.09 -3.05
CA ASN A 49 -36.24 7.81 -3.50
C ASN A 49 -35.38 7.06 -2.46
N ARG A 50 -36.00 6.43 -1.44
CA ARG A 50 -35.30 5.79 -0.32
C ARG A 50 -34.27 4.76 -0.77
N ALA A 51 -34.65 3.83 -1.65
CA ALA A 51 -33.75 2.79 -2.14
C ALA A 51 -32.50 3.39 -2.81
N LYS A 52 -32.69 4.42 -3.65
CA LYS A 52 -31.60 5.16 -4.29
C LYS A 52 -30.70 5.87 -3.27
N LEU A 53 -31.27 6.47 -2.21
CA LEU A 53 -30.51 7.15 -1.15
C LEU A 53 -29.69 6.17 -0.29
N MET A 54 -30.20 4.96 -0.06
CA MET A 54 -29.51 3.92 0.72
C MET A 54 -28.37 3.29 -0.10
N ALA A 55 -28.62 2.92 -1.36
CA ALA A 55 -27.58 2.44 -2.27
C ALA A 55 -26.47 3.48 -2.48
N TRP A 56 -26.82 4.77 -2.51
CA TRP A 56 -25.84 5.86 -2.61
C TRP A 56 -24.96 5.97 -1.37
N LYS A 57 -25.49 5.68 -0.17
CA LYS A 57 -24.69 5.65 1.08
C LYS A 57 -23.64 4.54 1.04
N GLU A 58 -24.00 3.37 0.52
CA GLU A 58 -23.10 2.23 0.40
C GLU A 58 -21.96 2.50 -0.59
N LYS A 59 -22.26 3.18 -1.70
CA LYS A 59 -21.27 3.62 -2.72
C LYS A 59 -20.40 4.81 -2.29
N THR A 60 -20.82 5.65 -1.35
CA THR A 60 -20.07 6.84 -0.90
C THR A 60 -19.63 6.72 0.57
N LYS A 61 -18.68 5.83 0.85
CA LYS A 61 -18.07 5.70 2.19
C LYS A 61 -17.16 6.87 2.59
N SER A 62 -16.92 7.84 1.71
CA SER A 62 -16.08 9.01 1.96
C SER A 62 -16.82 10.33 1.68
N SER A 63 -17.21 11.02 2.77
CA SER A 63 -17.64 12.44 2.90
C SER A 63 -19.08 12.66 3.39
N ASN A 64 -19.18 13.10 4.66
CA ASN A 64 -20.43 13.45 5.34
C ASN A 64 -21.04 14.82 4.92
N GLU A 65 -20.41 15.55 3.99
CA GLU A 65 -20.78 16.95 3.67
C GLU A 65 -21.46 17.12 2.30
N ARG A 66 -21.60 16.07 1.48
CA ARG A 66 -22.15 16.18 0.12
C ARG A 66 -23.68 16.42 0.13
N LYS A 67 -24.10 17.48 -0.56
CA LYS A 67 -25.50 17.98 -0.61
C LYS A 67 -26.27 17.62 -1.90
N ALA A 68 -25.60 17.18 -2.98
CA ALA A 68 -26.22 16.84 -4.27
C ALA A 68 -25.78 15.45 -4.78
N MET A 69 -26.73 14.70 -5.37
CA MET A 69 -26.51 13.43 -6.07
C MET A 69 -26.13 13.71 -7.54
N LYS A 70 -24.94 14.26 -7.80
CA LYS A 70 -24.44 14.41 -9.17
C LYS A 70 -23.33 13.38 -9.40
N PHE A 71 -23.63 12.37 -10.21
CA PHE A 71 -22.61 11.54 -10.85
C PHE A 71 -21.84 12.47 -11.80
N THR A 72 -20.52 12.35 -11.91
CA THR A 72 -19.82 12.97 -13.04
C THR A 72 -19.92 12.02 -14.21
N GLU A 73 -20.37 12.54 -15.35
CA GLU A 73 -20.59 11.79 -16.59
C GLU A 73 -19.32 11.10 -17.11
N HIS A 74 -18.15 11.52 -16.63
CA HIS A 74 -16.82 11.08 -17.09
C HIS A 74 -15.99 10.41 -15.99
N THR A 75 -16.52 9.37 -15.35
CA THR A 75 -15.81 8.73 -14.22
C THR A 75 -14.57 7.96 -14.69
N LYS A 76 -14.61 7.35 -15.89
CA LYS A 76 -13.46 6.62 -16.47
C LYS A 76 -12.28 7.58 -16.75
N VAL A 77 -12.56 8.73 -17.37
CA VAL A 77 -11.56 9.78 -17.65
C VAL A 77 -10.95 10.34 -16.36
N GLU A 78 -11.78 10.57 -15.34
CA GLU A 78 -11.32 11.06 -14.05
C GLU A 78 -10.35 10.07 -13.36
N GLU A 79 -10.60 8.77 -13.45
CA GLU A 79 -9.73 7.72 -12.90
C GLU A 79 -8.44 7.55 -13.71
N ALA A 80 -8.54 7.51 -15.04
CA ALA A 80 -7.39 7.43 -15.93
C ALA A 80 -6.44 8.63 -15.75
N LEU A 81 -7.00 9.84 -15.65
CA LEU A 81 -6.20 11.04 -15.40
C LEU A 81 -5.50 10.99 -14.04
N PHE A 82 -6.12 10.36 -13.04
CA PHE A 82 -5.51 10.23 -11.72
C PHE A 82 -4.34 9.28 -11.72
N LEU A 83 -4.46 8.12 -12.39
CA LEU A 83 -3.35 7.18 -12.57
C LEU A 83 -2.18 7.85 -13.29
N TRP A 84 -2.46 8.53 -14.41
CA TRP A 84 -1.43 9.28 -15.13
C TRP A 84 -0.80 10.39 -14.26
N PHE A 85 -1.62 11.12 -13.48
CA PHE A 85 -1.11 12.17 -12.59
C PHE A 85 -0.17 11.61 -11.52
N VAL A 86 -0.49 10.46 -10.91
CA VAL A 86 0.39 9.79 -9.93
C VAL A 86 1.73 9.43 -10.57
N GLN A 87 1.70 8.77 -11.72
CA GLN A 87 2.90 8.40 -12.50
C GLN A 87 3.79 9.62 -12.81
N GLN A 88 3.20 10.73 -13.24
CA GLN A 88 3.97 11.95 -13.55
C GLN A 88 4.50 12.66 -12.29
N ARG A 89 3.85 12.50 -11.14
CA ARG A 89 4.31 13.06 -9.86
C ARG A 89 5.51 12.31 -9.31
N GLU A 90 5.58 11.00 -9.53
CA GLU A 90 6.73 10.17 -9.15
C GLU A 90 7.99 10.53 -9.95
N LYS A 91 7.83 10.91 -11.22
CA LYS A 91 8.90 11.46 -12.08
C LYS A 91 9.39 12.86 -11.67
N GLY A 92 8.82 13.46 -10.63
CA GLY A 92 9.21 14.78 -10.14
C GLY A 92 8.79 15.96 -11.04
N ALA A 93 8.01 15.73 -12.09
CA ALA A 93 7.62 16.78 -13.03
C ALA A 93 6.58 17.74 -12.41
N PRO A 94 6.75 19.07 -12.54
CA PRO A 94 5.72 20.02 -12.14
C PRO A 94 4.54 19.99 -13.14
N ILE A 95 3.41 19.44 -12.71
CA ILE A 95 2.21 19.31 -13.54
C ILE A 95 1.29 20.52 -13.31
N SER A 96 1.18 21.36 -14.34
CA SER A 96 0.26 22.52 -14.32
C SER A 96 -1.19 22.09 -14.56
N GLY A 97 -2.13 23.00 -14.29
CA GLY A 97 -3.54 22.77 -14.59
C GLY A 97 -3.80 22.56 -16.08
N SER A 98 -3.10 23.28 -16.96
CA SER A 98 -3.25 23.17 -18.41
C SER A 98 -2.76 21.82 -18.94
N ILE A 99 -1.68 21.28 -18.36
CA ILE A 99 -1.18 19.94 -18.70
C ILE A 99 -2.22 18.87 -18.32
N LEU A 100 -2.82 18.96 -17.13
CA LEU A 100 -3.89 18.07 -16.70
C LEU A 100 -5.11 18.12 -17.63
N GLN A 101 -5.50 19.31 -18.09
CA GLN A 101 -6.63 19.47 -18.99
C GLN A 101 -6.34 18.88 -20.38
N ALA A 102 -5.16 19.16 -20.94
CA ALA A 102 -4.74 18.58 -22.21
C ALA A 102 -4.70 17.05 -22.14
N LYS A 103 -4.19 16.49 -21.02
CA LYS A 103 -4.16 15.05 -20.82
C LYS A 103 -5.54 14.44 -20.64
N ALA A 104 -6.42 15.10 -19.89
CA ALA A 104 -7.81 14.66 -19.73
C ALA A 104 -8.53 14.54 -21.08
N LEU A 105 -8.30 15.50 -21.98
CA LEU A 105 -8.84 15.49 -23.34
C LEU A 105 -8.23 14.36 -24.18
N SER A 106 -6.92 14.13 -24.06
CA SER A 106 -6.23 13.00 -24.72
C SER A 106 -6.83 11.65 -24.29
N LEU A 107 -7.00 11.45 -22.98
CA LEU A 107 -7.56 10.22 -22.42
C LEU A 107 -9.04 10.06 -22.78
N TYR A 108 -9.80 11.14 -22.87
CA TYR A 108 -11.21 11.10 -23.30
C TYR A 108 -11.38 10.47 -24.68
N SER A 109 -10.47 10.76 -25.63
CA SER A 109 -10.50 10.16 -26.97
C SER A 109 -10.36 8.63 -26.99
N HIS A 110 -9.89 8.03 -25.90
CA HIS A 110 -9.68 6.58 -25.78
C HIS A 110 -10.89 5.86 -25.13
N PHE A 111 -11.93 6.57 -24.69
CA PHE A 111 -13.16 5.99 -24.12
C PHE A 111 -14.35 6.21 -25.05
N PRO A 112 -14.56 5.34 -26.08
CA PRO A 112 -15.60 5.54 -27.09
C PRO A 112 -17.03 5.57 -26.52
N ASP A 113 -17.32 4.81 -25.46
CA ASP A 113 -18.63 4.81 -24.76
C ASP A 113 -19.03 6.17 -24.16
N GLU A 114 -18.06 7.03 -23.87
CA GLU A 114 -18.31 8.38 -23.35
C GLU A 114 -18.36 9.43 -24.48
N ALA A 115 -17.78 9.14 -25.65
CA ALA A 115 -17.67 10.03 -26.79
C ALA A 115 -18.92 10.06 -27.70
N GLU A 116 -19.83 9.09 -27.59
CA GLU A 116 -21.09 9.04 -28.35
C GLU A 116 -22.23 9.90 -27.77
N LYS A 117 -22.01 10.59 -26.65
CA LYS A 117 -23.00 11.51 -26.05
C LYS A 117 -22.86 12.90 -26.68
N GLU A 118 -23.99 13.54 -27.01
CA GLU A 118 -24.06 14.85 -27.71
C GLU A 118 -23.31 16.01 -27.03
N GLU A 119 -22.84 15.85 -25.78
CA GLU A 119 -22.05 16.84 -25.05
C GLU A 119 -20.56 16.47 -25.05
N CYS A 120 -19.74 17.20 -25.84
CA CYS A 120 -18.29 17.05 -25.85
C CYS A 120 -17.68 17.39 -24.47
N PHE A 121 -16.83 16.51 -23.94
CA PHE A 121 -16.02 16.80 -22.75
C PHE A 121 -14.99 17.92 -23.04
N VAL A 122 -15.01 19.00 -22.25
CA VAL A 122 -14.17 20.21 -22.48
C VAL A 122 -13.09 20.40 -21.41
N ALA A 123 -12.89 19.44 -20.50
CA ALA A 123 -11.93 19.51 -19.38
C ALA A 123 -11.87 20.90 -18.69
N SER A 124 -13.03 21.54 -18.47
CA SER A 124 -13.11 22.94 -18.03
C SER A 124 -12.39 23.21 -16.70
N ASN A 125 -12.02 24.46 -16.42
CA ASN A 125 -11.43 24.85 -15.13
C ASN A 125 -12.29 24.39 -13.94
N GLY A 126 -13.61 24.54 -14.05
CA GLY A 126 -14.55 24.11 -13.01
C GLY A 126 -14.67 22.58 -12.85
N TRP A 127 -14.37 21.81 -13.90
CA TRP A 127 -14.23 20.35 -13.81
C TRP A 127 -12.93 19.98 -13.12
N LEU A 128 -11.80 20.57 -13.56
CA LEU A 128 -10.48 20.33 -13.01
C LEU A 128 -10.42 20.62 -11.50
N ASP A 129 -11.01 21.72 -11.04
CA ASP A 129 -11.06 22.07 -9.62
C ASP A 129 -11.82 21.05 -8.78
N ARG A 130 -12.91 20.49 -9.32
CA ARG A 130 -13.69 19.44 -8.65
C ARG A 130 -12.95 18.11 -8.66
N TRP A 131 -12.29 17.77 -9.76
CA TRP A 131 -11.44 16.59 -9.89
C TRP A 131 -10.29 16.64 -8.87
N LYS A 132 -9.53 17.75 -8.82
CA LYS A 132 -8.49 17.98 -7.82
C LYS A 132 -9.01 17.79 -6.39
N LYS A 133 -10.16 18.39 -6.09
CA LYS A 133 -10.81 18.26 -4.77
C LYS A 133 -11.26 16.83 -4.46
N ARG A 134 -11.69 16.06 -5.47
CA ARG A 134 -12.13 14.67 -5.33
C ARG A 134 -10.96 13.73 -5.00
N TYR A 135 -9.84 13.92 -5.70
CA TYR A 135 -8.62 13.13 -5.53
C TYR A 135 -7.65 13.70 -4.49
N GLY A 136 -8.07 14.71 -3.72
CA GLY A 136 -7.24 15.28 -2.66
C GLY A 136 -6.02 16.09 -3.14
N ILE A 137 -5.94 16.41 -4.44
CA ILE A 137 -4.82 17.11 -5.07
C ILE A 137 -4.87 18.59 -4.67
N ARG A 138 -3.80 19.07 -4.02
CA ARG A 138 -3.67 20.45 -3.58
C ARG A 138 -2.72 21.20 -4.50
N LEU A 139 -3.12 22.41 -4.90
CA LEU A 139 -2.20 23.35 -5.54
C LEU A 139 -1.21 23.84 -4.48
N MET A 140 0.05 23.40 -4.56
CA MET A 140 1.13 24.09 -3.87
C MET A 140 1.49 25.31 -4.72
N GLN A 141 1.19 26.50 -4.20
CA GLN A 141 1.68 27.73 -4.81
C GLN A 141 3.20 27.76 -4.61
N PHE A 142 3.96 27.61 -5.68
CA PHE A 142 5.33 28.08 -5.71
C PHE A 142 5.27 29.61 -5.62
N ASN A 143 5.91 30.20 -4.61
CA ASN A 143 5.96 31.65 -4.46
C ASN A 143 6.61 32.27 -5.70
N THR A 144 5.79 32.88 -6.57
CA THR A 144 6.21 33.71 -7.71
C THR A 144 6.72 35.08 -7.24
N ARG A 145 7.62 35.09 -6.25
CA ARG A 145 8.32 36.29 -5.78
C ARG A 145 9.82 36.05 -5.78
N GLY A 146 10.42 35.89 -6.96
CA GLY A 146 11.84 36.21 -7.22
C GLY A 146 12.90 35.74 -6.22
N GLU A 147 12.64 34.74 -5.40
CA GLU A 147 13.61 34.14 -4.49
C GLU A 147 14.24 32.98 -5.24
N LYS A 148 15.57 32.99 -5.25
CA LYS A 148 16.45 32.07 -5.96
C LYS A 148 15.94 30.63 -5.87
N PHE A 149 16.07 29.89 -6.98
CA PHE A 149 16.07 28.44 -6.94
C PHE A 149 16.97 28.01 -5.78
N PHE A 150 16.38 27.51 -4.70
CA PHE A 150 17.13 26.77 -3.71
C PHE A 150 17.56 25.49 -4.45
N GLU A 151 18.86 25.30 -4.61
CA GLU A 151 19.39 24.01 -5.06
C GLU A 151 18.82 22.92 -4.14
N ASP A 152 18.60 21.69 -4.62
CA ASP A 152 17.95 20.62 -3.82
C ASP A 152 18.62 20.42 -2.45
N ASP A 153 19.93 20.68 -2.38
CA ASP A 153 20.73 20.65 -1.16
C ASP A 153 20.28 21.71 -0.12
N ASP A 154 19.86 22.90 -0.54
CA ASP A 154 19.40 23.95 0.36
C ASP A 154 18.08 23.58 1.05
N VAL A 155 17.13 23.01 0.30
CA VAL A 155 15.83 22.57 0.84
C VAL A 155 16.03 21.44 1.85
N VAL A 156 16.88 20.48 1.50
CA VAL A 156 17.24 19.35 2.36
C VAL A 156 17.91 19.82 3.65
N ASN A 157 18.87 20.74 3.55
CA ASN A 157 19.58 21.28 4.72
C ASN A 157 18.65 22.10 5.63
N VAL A 158 17.78 22.95 5.05
CA VAL A 158 16.74 23.66 5.79
C VAL A 158 15.81 22.70 6.53
N PHE A 159 15.43 21.59 5.88
CA PHE A 159 14.63 20.56 6.54
C PHE A 159 15.38 19.87 7.67
N LYS A 160 16.64 19.45 7.47
CA LYS A 160 17.46 18.83 8.53
C LYS A 160 17.56 19.72 9.76
N GLU A 161 17.76 21.02 9.59
CA GLU A 161 17.79 21.97 10.70
C GLU A 161 16.42 22.11 11.39
N LYS A 162 15.33 22.18 10.62
CA LYS A 162 13.97 22.19 11.17
C LYS A 162 13.61 20.89 11.91
N PHE A 163 14.08 19.76 11.41
CA PHE A 163 13.94 18.42 11.99
C PHE A 163 14.63 18.37 13.35
N LYS A 164 15.92 18.72 13.42
CA LYS A 164 16.69 18.80 14.68
C LYS A 164 16.05 19.75 15.68
N LYS A 165 15.62 20.95 15.24
CA LYS A 165 14.92 21.93 16.11
C LYS A 165 13.59 21.38 16.64
N THR A 166 12.82 20.66 15.81
CA THR A 166 11.56 20.03 16.22
C THR A 166 11.80 19.00 17.32
N ILE A 167 12.80 18.14 17.15
CA ILE A 167 13.13 17.07 18.10
C ILE A 167 13.58 17.67 19.43
N LYS A 168 14.54 18.61 19.40
CA LYS A 168 15.06 19.27 20.59
C LYS A 168 13.98 20.03 21.35
N ARG A 169 13.20 20.89 20.68
CA ARG A 169 12.13 21.68 21.32
C ARG A 169 11.01 20.81 21.87
N GLY A 170 10.74 19.69 21.21
CA GLY A 170 9.75 18.73 21.66
C GLY A 170 10.24 17.80 22.77
N GLY A 171 11.54 17.78 23.09
CA GLY A 171 12.10 16.84 24.06
C GLY A 171 11.90 15.37 23.67
N TYR A 172 11.97 15.06 22.37
CA TYR A 172 11.83 13.69 21.88
C TYR A 172 13.15 12.93 22.03
N SER A 173 13.10 11.70 22.54
CA SER A 173 14.21 10.75 22.43
C SER A 173 14.25 10.07 21.06
N LEU A 174 15.37 9.45 20.69
CA LEU A 174 15.47 8.69 19.43
C LEU A 174 14.43 7.55 19.35
N GLU A 175 14.08 6.93 20.49
CA GLU A 175 13.03 5.90 20.61
C GLU A 175 11.60 6.39 20.32
N GLN A 176 11.40 7.70 20.14
CA GLN A 176 10.10 8.33 19.88
C GLN A 176 9.99 8.84 18.43
N ILE A 177 10.98 8.54 17.58
CA ILE A 177 11.07 9.03 16.21
C ILE A 177 10.97 7.84 15.27
N TYR A 178 9.99 7.90 14.38
CA TYR A 178 9.66 6.82 13.45
C TYR A 178 9.61 7.35 12.02
N ASN A 179 9.90 6.47 11.08
CA ASN A 179 9.64 6.67 9.65
C ASN A 179 8.90 5.44 9.12
N CYS A 180 8.05 5.64 8.12
CA CYS A 180 7.49 4.57 7.32
C CYS A 180 7.43 5.02 5.86
N ASP A 181 7.32 4.03 4.99
CA ASP A 181 7.17 4.20 3.56
C ASP A 181 6.57 2.92 2.96
N GLU A 182 6.07 3.02 1.73
CA GLU A 182 5.57 1.89 0.95
C GLU A 182 6.64 1.37 0.00
N ILE A 183 6.62 0.05 -0.25
CA ILE A 183 7.55 -0.60 -1.19
C ILE A 183 6.77 -1.37 -2.24
N SER A 184 7.12 -1.14 -3.51
CA SER A 184 6.65 -1.94 -4.64
C SER A 184 7.55 -3.16 -4.81
N LEU A 185 6.93 -4.31 -5.11
CA LEU A 185 7.65 -5.57 -5.26
C LEU A 185 7.06 -6.41 -6.40
N ASN A 186 7.86 -6.63 -7.44
CA ASN A 186 7.56 -7.56 -8.50
C ASN A 186 7.85 -8.99 -8.03
N TYR A 187 6.90 -9.55 -7.29
CA TYR A 187 7.09 -10.76 -6.49
C TYR A 187 7.38 -12.04 -7.30
N LYS A 188 7.12 -12.05 -8.62
CA LYS A 188 7.44 -13.17 -9.53
C LYS A 188 8.56 -12.87 -10.55
N MET A 189 9.22 -11.71 -10.47
CA MET A 189 10.22 -11.34 -11.48
C MET A 189 11.49 -12.20 -11.40
N LEU A 190 12.01 -12.67 -12.54
CA LEU A 190 13.29 -13.38 -12.67
C LEU A 190 14.35 -12.50 -13.37
N PRO A 191 15.66 -12.75 -13.14
CA PRO A 191 16.75 -11.93 -13.69
C PRO A 191 16.82 -11.84 -15.22
N ASN A 192 16.41 -12.88 -15.94
CA ASN A 192 16.47 -12.95 -17.40
C ASN A 192 15.22 -12.39 -18.11
N LYS A 193 14.15 -12.07 -17.37
CA LYS A 193 12.86 -11.68 -17.94
C LYS A 193 12.68 -10.17 -18.13
N ILE A 194 13.67 -9.32 -17.84
CA ILE A 194 13.56 -7.85 -17.90
C ILE A 194 12.98 -7.35 -19.25
N LEU A 195 13.24 -8.06 -20.37
CA LEU A 195 12.72 -7.70 -21.70
C LEU A 195 11.31 -8.24 -22.02
N ALA A 196 10.88 -9.36 -21.45
CA ALA A 196 9.54 -9.95 -21.67
C ALA A 196 8.46 -9.35 -20.74
N TRP A 197 8.87 -8.44 -19.86
CA TRP A 197 8.06 -7.87 -18.78
C TRP A 197 6.93 -6.94 -19.24
N HIS A 198 7.08 -6.29 -20.41
CA HIS A 198 6.08 -5.35 -20.89
C HIS A 198 4.71 -6.02 -21.16
N GLU A 199 4.69 -7.27 -21.65
CA GLU A 199 3.44 -8.01 -21.91
C GLU A 199 2.92 -8.78 -20.68
N GLU A 200 3.79 -9.38 -19.85
CA GLU A 200 3.37 -10.22 -18.71
C GLU A 200 2.93 -9.41 -17.47
N SER A 201 3.37 -8.16 -17.29
CA SER A 201 3.00 -7.30 -16.14
C SER A 201 1.53 -6.85 -16.17
N LEU A 202 0.92 -6.83 -17.36
CA LEU A 202 -0.45 -6.38 -17.61
C LEU A 202 -1.52 -7.28 -16.97
N ASN A 203 -1.17 -8.52 -16.61
CA ASN A 203 -2.09 -9.50 -16.00
C ASN A 203 -1.96 -9.60 -14.47
N GLN A 204 -1.12 -8.79 -13.82
CA GLN A 204 -1.01 -8.78 -12.36
C GLN A 204 -1.94 -7.73 -11.74
N LYS A 205 -2.82 -8.15 -10.83
CA LYS A 205 -3.68 -7.23 -10.07
C LYS A 205 -2.82 -6.32 -9.19
N ASN A 206 -2.71 -5.06 -9.58
CA ASN A 206 -2.06 -4.02 -8.78
C ASN A 206 -3.00 -3.58 -7.66
N VAL A 207 -2.55 -3.73 -6.42
CA VAL A 207 -3.27 -3.26 -5.23
C VAL A 207 -2.53 -2.04 -4.69
N TRP A 208 -3.21 -0.89 -4.71
CA TRP A 208 -2.61 0.38 -4.31
C TRP A 208 -2.95 0.72 -2.86
N MET A 209 -2.01 1.36 -2.18
CA MET A 209 -2.29 1.99 -0.90
C MET A 209 -3.25 3.16 -1.08
N ASP A 210 -4.20 3.32 -0.19
CA ASP A 210 -5.11 4.46 -0.18
C ASP A 210 -5.17 5.14 1.20
N THR A 211 -5.78 6.32 1.22
CA THR A 211 -5.98 7.13 2.43
C THR A 211 -6.75 6.40 3.53
N THR A 212 -7.66 5.50 3.18
CA THR A 212 -8.46 4.73 4.13
C THR A 212 -7.61 3.64 4.78
N ILE A 213 -6.86 2.88 3.99
CA ILE A 213 -5.97 1.81 4.44
C ILE A 213 -4.85 2.41 5.29
N PHE A 214 -4.22 3.51 4.85
CA PHE A 214 -3.17 4.19 5.62
C PHE A 214 -3.69 4.67 6.97
N LYS A 215 -4.87 5.30 7.00
CA LYS A 215 -5.49 5.76 8.25
C LYS A 215 -5.81 4.59 9.18
N TRP A 216 -6.33 3.49 8.63
CA TRP A 216 -6.58 2.28 9.41
C TRP A 216 -5.28 1.74 10.00
N TRP A 217 -4.23 1.61 9.20
CA TRP A 217 -2.92 1.16 9.64
C TRP A 217 -2.36 2.05 10.75
N PHE A 218 -2.42 3.38 10.59
CA PHE A 218 -1.93 4.33 11.59
C PHE A 218 -2.62 4.12 12.96
N HIS A 219 -3.95 4.14 13.00
CA HIS A 219 -4.68 4.03 14.26
C HIS A 219 -4.77 2.61 14.83
N LYS A 220 -4.76 1.58 13.99
CA LYS A 220 -5.01 0.19 14.42
C LYS A 220 -3.75 -0.66 14.54
N GLN A 221 -2.67 -0.26 13.86
CA GLN A 221 -1.41 -1.01 13.88
C GLN A 221 -0.27 -0.17 14.47
N PHE A 222 -0.02 1.02 13.93
CA PHE A 222 1.11 1.84 14.36
C PHE A 222 0.96 2.35 15.80
N VAL A 223 -0.10 3.08 16.11
CA VAL A 223 -0.33 3.67 17.45
C VAL A 223 -0.24 2.63 18.58
N PRO A 224 -0.96 1.49 18.54
CA PRO A 224 -0.89 0.50 19.63
C PRO A 224 0.50 -0.14 19.79
N LYS A 225 1.22 -0.36 18.68
CA LYS A 225 2.59 -0.93 18.74
C LYS A 225 3.58 0.07 19.34
N VAL A 226 3.46 1.35 18.98
CA VAL A 226 4.28 2.43 19.55
C VAL A 226 3.98 2.59 21.05
N GLU A 227 2.72 2.60 21.46
CA GLU A 227 2.36 2.66 22.89
C GLU A 227 2.98 1.52 23.70
N LYS A 228 2.94 0.29 23.16
CA LYS A 228 3.55 -0.87 23.79
C LYS A 228 5.08 -0.71 23.90
N HIS A 229 5.73 -0.19 22.85
CA HIS A 229 7.17 0.09 22.86
C HIS A 229 7.53 1.17 23.89
N LEU A 230 6.83 2.30 23.88
CA LEU A 230 7.08 3.41 24.81
C LEU A 230 6.87 2.97 26.26
N THR A 231 5.85 2.17 26.53
CA THR A 231 5.61 1.59 27.87
C THR A 231 6.77 0.69 28.30
N LYS A 232 7.26 -0.18 27.40
CA LYS A 232 8.41 -1.04 27.65
C LYS A 232 9.68 -0.23 27.95
N MET A 233 9.87 0.88 27.24
CA MET A 233 11.00 1.80 27.41
C MET A 233 10.83 2.79 28.57
N LYS A 234 9.68 2.77 29.27
CA LYS A 234 9.31 3.72 30.33
C LYS A 234 9.34 5.19 29.86
N LEU A 235 8.93 5.43 28.61
CA LEU A 235 8.85 6.74 27.99
C LEU A 235 7.41 7.27 27.99
N PRO A 236 7.21 8.60 27.98
CA PRO A 236 5.88 9.18 27.85
C PRO A 236 5.27 8.82 26.49
N ARG A 237 3.93 8.74 26.44
CA ARG A 237 3.13 8.41 25.25
C ARG A 237 3.18 9.54 24.20
N LYS A 238 4.34 9.69 23.58
CA LYS A 238 4.68 10.79 22.68
C LYS A 238 5.60 10.27 21.60
N ALA A 239 5.25 10.51 20.34
CA ALA A 239 6.03 10.05 19.20
C ALA A 239 5.78 10.89 17.95
N ILE A 240 6.75 10.93 17.04
CA ILE A 240 6.59 11.52 15.70
C ILE A 240 6.85 10.44 14.66
N LEU A 241 5.91 10.29 13.73
CA LEU A 241 6.08 9.52 12.50
C LEU A 241 6.35 10.48 11.32
N PHE A 242 7.46 10.29 10.63
CA PHE A 242 7.80 11.02 9.42
C PHE A 242 7.46 10.19 8.17
N ILE A 243 6.74 10.81 7.21
CA ILE A 243 6.27 10.17 5.96
C ILE A 243 6.47 11.09 4.75
N ASP A 244 6.49 10.52 3.55
CA ASP A 244 6.55 11.28 2.29
C ASP A 244 5.20 11.97 1.99
N ASN A 245 5.14 12.78 0.92
CA ASN A 245 3.90 13.44 0.49
C ASN A 245 3.12 12.63 -0.57
N ALA A 246 3.16 11.30 -0.53
CA ALA A 246 2.41 10.44 -1.44
C ALA A 246 0.90 10.76 -1.41
N PRO A 247 0.19 10.70 -2.56
CA PRO A 247 -1.26 10.94 -2.62
C PRO A 247 -2.08 10.01 -1.71
N ALA A 248 -1.55 8.81 -1.43
CA ALA A 248 -2.17 7.86 -0.50
C ALA A 248 -2.22 8.40 0.93
N HIS A 249 -1.28 9.28 1.33
CA HIS A 249 -1.17 9.78 2.69
C HIS A 249 -2.25 10.83 3.03
N PRO A 250 -3.11 10.56 4.05
CA PRO A 250 -4.05 11.55 4.54
C PRO A 250 -3.35 12.82 5.02
N ASN A 251 -4.08 13.94 5.04
CA ASN A 251 -3.55 15.17 5.64
C ASN A 251 -3.11 14.91 7.09
N ALA A 252 -1.96 15.46 7.51
CA ALA A 252 -1.41 15.29 8.87
C ALA A 252 -2.42 15.67 9.97
N ALA A 253 -3.34 16.61 9.73
CA ALA A 253 -4.41 16.97 10.65
C ALA A 253 -5.41 15.83 10.91
N MET A 254 -5.38 14.76 10.12
CA MET A 254 -6.18 13.54 10.30
C MET A 254 -5.38 12.37 10.86
N LEU A 255 -4.06 12.53 11.03
CA LEU A 255 -3.11 11.51 11.49
C LEU A 255 -2.47 11.93 12.81
N TYR A 256 -3.29 11.94 13.85
CA TYR A 256 -2.82 12.18 15.21
C TYR A 256 -3.63 11.33 16.19
N ASP A 257 -2.97 10.96 17.28
CA ASP A 257 -3.61 10.31 18.42
C ASP A 257 -2.93 10.83 19.70
N GLY A 258 -3.49 11.90 20.27
CA GLY A 258 -2.84 12.66 21.34
C GLY A 258 -1.49 13.22 20.90
N ASP A 259 -0.43 12.89 21.65
CA ASP A 259 0.96 13.30 21.38
C ASP A 259 1.70 12.38 20.40
N ILE A 260 1.01 11.42 19.78
CA ILE A 260 1.54 10.65 18.64
C ILE A 260 1.07 11.33 17.37
N ILE A 261 2.01 11.96 16.64
CA ILE A 261 1.70 12.83 15.51
C ILE A 261 2.46 12.44 14.25
N VAL A 262 1.93 12.84 13.09
CA VAL A 262 2.59 12.69 11.80
C VAL A 262 3.20 14.00 11.31
N LYS A 263 4.37 13.92 10.69
CA LYS A 263 5.01 15.01 9.95
C LYS A 263 5.44 14.56 8.57
N PHE A 264 5.36 15.47 7.61
CA PHE A 264 5.80 15.22 6.25
C PHE A 264 7.27 15.61 6.06
N PHE A 265 7.97 14.82 5.25
CA PHE A 265 9.22 15.24 4.61
C PHE A 265 8.97 16.40 3.61
N PRO A 266 10.02 17.05 3.09
CA PRO A 266 9.91 17.93 1.93
C PRO A 266 9.30 17.18 0.73
N THR A 267 9.03 17.89 -0.36
CA THR A 267 8.44 17.30 -1.57
C THR A 267 9.19 16.03 -2.03
N ASN A 268 8.45 15.08 -2.62
CA ASN A 268 8.87 13.68 -2.76
C ASN A 268 10.25 13.46 -3.41
N VAL A 269 10.65 14.27 -4.40
CA VAL A 269 11.98 14.17 -5.02
C VAL A 269 13.10 14.42 -4.02
N GLN A 270 12.94 15.41 -3.13
CA GLN A 270 13.91 15.72 -2.09
C GLN A 270 13.77 14.81 -0.87
N ALA A 271 12.63 14.12 -0.73
CA ALA A 271 12.37 13.20 0.37
C ALA A 271 13.21 11.93 0.26
N SER A 272 13.33 11.33 -0.92
CA SER A 272 14.16 10.14 -1.18
C SER A 272 15.64 10.34 -0.84
N LEU A 273 16.13 11.59 -0.88
CA LEU A 273 17.49 11.94 -0.50
C LEU A 273 17.78 11.74 0.99
N ILE A 274 16.76 11.80 1.85
CA ILE A 274 16.90 11.81 3.32
C ILE A 274 15.98 10.86 4.07
N GLN A 275 14.99 10.27 3.39
CA GLN A 275 14.05 9.33 3.99
C GLN A 275 14.77 8.05 4.41
N PRO A 276 14.68 7.67 5.70
CA PRO A 276 15.37 6.49 6.21
C PRO A 276 15.04 5.20 5.45
N MET A 277 13.77 4.89 5.19
CA MET A 277 13.41 3.65 4.45
C MET A 277 14.08 3.56 3.06
N GLU A 278 14.29 4.70 2.41
CA GLU A 278 14.97 4.84 1.11
C GLU A 278 16.51 4.82 1.21
N GLN A 279 17.09 4.88 2.42
CA GLN A 279 18.54 4.82 2.63
C GLN A 279 19.06 3.38 2.73
N GLY A 280 18.62 2.51 1.80
CA GLY A 280 19.10 1.14 1.64
C GLY A 280 18.34 0.07 2.42
N VAL A 281 17.33 0.43 3.22
CA VAL A 281 16.49 -0.56 3.93
C VAL A 281 15.67 -1.37 2.92
N PHE A 282 14.98 -0.68 2.00
CA PHE A 282 14.21 -1.34 0.94
C PHE A 282 15.06 -2.13 -0.04
N GLU A 283 16.21 -1.58 -0.44
CA GLU A 283 17.15 -2.31 -1.29
C GLU A 283 17.56 -3.65 -0.65
N HIS A 284 17.90 -3.63 0.63
CA HIS A 284 18.30 -4.84 1.34
C HIS A 284 17.14 -5.81 1.52
N LEU A 285 15.94 -5.31 1.83
CA LEU A 285 14.72 -6.11 1.90
C LEU A 285 14.44 -6.83 0.57
N LYS A 286 14.53 -6.12 -0.56
CA LYS A 286 14.37 -6.69 -1.90
C LYS A 286 15.41 -7.78 -2.16
N ARG A 287 16.69 -7.55 -1.85
CA ARG A 287 17.76 -8.58 -2.00
C ARG A 287 17.46 -9.85 -1.21
N LEU A 288 17.05 -9.73 0.05
CA LEU A 288 16.69 -10.87 0.89
C LEU A 288 15.43 -11.59 0.38
N TYR A 289 14.44 -10.84 -0.11
CA TYR A 289 13.26 -11.42 -0.73
C TYR A 289 13.63 -12.24 -1.98
N ARG A 290 14.47 -11.66 -2.85
CA ARG A 290 15.00 -12.33 -4.05
C ARG A 290 15.76 -13.60 -3.69
N PHE A 291 16.50 -13.58 -2.59
CA PHE A 291 17.22 -14.75 -2.09
C PHE A 291 16.25 -15.89 -1.73
N HIS A 292 15.18 -15.61 -0.99
CA HIS A 292 14.18 -16.63 -0.67
C HIS A 292 13.42 -17.14 -1.90
N LEU A 293 13.11 -16.25 -2.86
CA LEU A 293 12.50 -16.66 -4.13
C LEU A 293 13.41 -17.63 -4.90
N LEU A 294 14.70 -17.29 -5.08
CA LEU A 294 15.63 -18.18 -5.78
C LEU A 294 15.86 -19.49 -5.03
N THR A 295 15.91 -19.45 -3.69
CA THR A 295 16.04 -20.65 -2.86
C THR A 295 14.88 -21.61 -3.13
N PHE A 296 13.65 -21.12 -3.09
CA PHE A 296 12.46 -21.92 -3.38
C PHE A 296 12.48 -22.51 -4.80
N LEU A 297 12.95 -21.74 -5.79
CA LEU A 297 13.01 -22.20 -7.17
C LEU A 297 14.11 -23.24 -7.39
N LEU A 298 15.25 -23.11 -6.72
CA LEU A 298 16.33 -24.09 -6.74
C LEU A 298 15.89 -25.41 -6.10
N GLU A 299 15.27 -25.38 -4.92
CA GLU A 299 14.72 -26.57 -4.25
C GLU A 299 13.72 -27.32 -5.14
N ALA A 300 12.88 -26.57 -5.87
CA ALA A 300 11.92 -27.15 -6.80
C ALA A 300 12.61 -27.76 -8.03
N SER A 301 13.65 -27.11 -8.56
CA SER A 301 14.47 -27.60 -9.67
C SER A 301 15.21 -28.89 -9.32
N GLU A 302 15.81 -28.96 -8.12
CA GLU A 302 16.47 -30.17 -7.59
C GLU A 302 15.48 -31.34 -7.44
N SER A 303 14.22 -31.03 -7.15
CA SER A 303 13.13 -31.99 -7.10
C SER A 303 12.59 -32.39 -8.50
N GLY A 304 13.23 -31.93 -9.58
CA GLY A 304 12.87 -32.22 -10.97
C GLY A 304 11.67 -31.42 -11.51
N GLN A 305 11.23 -30.36 -10.82
CA GLN A 305 10.13 -29.54 -11.29
C GLN A 305 10.60 -28.50 -12.31
N LYS A 306 9.76 -28.20 -13.29
CA LYS A 306 10.03 -27.09 -14.22
C LYS A 306 9.92 -25.76 -13.49
N LEU A 307 10.75 -24.80 -13.94
CA LEU A 307 10.78 -23.45 -13.39
C LEU A 307 9.45 -22.73 -13.51
N THR A 308 8.78 -22.86 -14.66
CA THR A 308 7.46 -22.26 -14.95
C THR A 308 6.41 -22.71 -13.94
N ASP A 309 6.29 -24.02 -13.75
CA ASP A 309 5.30 -24.64 -12.87
C ASP A 309 5.56 -24.26 -11.41
N SER A 310 6.83 -24.06 -11.04
CA SER A 310 7.24 -23.63 -9.71
C SER A 310 6.89 -22.17 -9.47
N LEU A 311 7.07 -21.31 -10.47
CA LEU A 311 6.72 -19.89 -10.40
C LEU A 311 5.20 -19.68 -10.32
N GLU A 312 4.42 -20.51 -11.01
CA GLU A 312 2.94 -20.50 -10.92
C GLU A 312 2.46 -20.81 -9.50
N LYS A 313 3.15 -21.69 -8.78
CA LYS A 313 2.84 -22.04 -7.37
C LYS A 313 3.17 -20.92 -6.37
N VAL A 314 3.86 -19.85 -6.79
CA VAL A 314 4.10 -18.69 -5.93
C VAL A 314 2.81 -17.89 -5.79
N ASN A 315 2.27 -17.87 -4.57
CA ASN A 315 1.06 -17.14 -4.21
C ASN A 315 1.37 -16.05 -3.16
N LEU A 316 0.42 -15.13 -2.94
CA LEU A 316 0.60 -14.01 -2.02
C LEU A 316 0.93 -14.44 -0.58
N LYS A 317 0.41 -15.59 -0.12
CA LYS A 317 0.73 -16.13 1.21
C LYS A 317 2.24 -16.41 1.33
N LYS A 318 2.84 -17.11 0.36
CA LYS A 318 4.29 -17.35 0.32
C LYS A 318 5.08 -16.04 0.29
N VAL A 319 4.66 -15.11 -0.57
CA VAL A 319 5.31 -13.79 -0.71
C VAL A 319 5.32 -13.03 0.63
N VAL A 320 4.19 -12.98 1.33
CA VAL A 320 4.09 -12.33 2.65
C VAL A 320 5.00 -13.01 3.67
N PHE A 321 5.10 -14.35 3.65
CA PHE A 321 6.03 -15.07 4.52
C PHE A 321 7.48 -14.74 4.21
N TRP A 322 7.87 -14.69 2.94
CA TRP A 322 9.23 -14.32 2.54
C TRP A 322 9.55 -12.88 2.92
N ILE A 323 8.66 -11.91 2.69
CA ILE A 323 8.85 -10.53 3.15
C ILE A 323 9.03 -10.47 4.66
N ALA A 324 8.19 -11.19 5.42
CA ALA A 324 8.29 -11.22 6.88
C ALA A 324 9.59 -11.88 7.37
N GLN A 325 10.11 -12.87 6.65
CA GLN A 325 11.40 -13.50 6.94
C GLN A 325 12.55 -12.55 6.61
N SER A 326 12.55 -11.98 5.40
CA SER A 326 13.53 -10.97 4.98
C SER A 326 13.60 -9.80 5.95
N TRP A 327 12.45 -9.30 6.45
CA TRP A 327 12.43 -8.21 7.44
C TRP A 327 13.10 -8.60 8.78
N LYS A 328 13.00 -9.86 9.20
CA LYS A 328 13.68 -10.35 10.42
C LYS A 328 15.18 -10.50 10.23
N GLU A 329 15.62 -10.78 9.01
CA GLU A 329 17.03 -10.95 8.65
C GLU A 329 17.73 -9.60 8.41
N ILE A 330 16.99 -8.50 8.26
CA ILE A 330 17.56 -7.15 8.23
C ILE A 330 18.27 -6.86 9.55
N LYS A 331 19.57 -6.59 9.44
CA LYS A 331 20.41 -6.30 10.59
C LYS A 331 20.11 -4.91 11.17
N PRO A 332 20.14 -4.73 12.51
CA PRO A 332 19.90 -3.44 13.15
C PRO A 332 20.80 -2.30 12.66
N GLU A 333 22.02 -2.61 12.22
CA GLU A 333 23.00 -1.66 11.69
C GLU A 333 22.50 -1.00 10.39
N ILE A 334 21.78 -1.74 9.53
CA ILE A 334 21.15 -1.18 8.33
C ILE A 334 20.11 -0.13 8.73
N LEU A 335 19.27 -0.47 9.72
CA LEU A 335 18.25 0.44 10.22
C LEU A 335 18.88 1.68 10.86
N LYS A 336 19.95 1.56 11.65
CA LYS A 336 20.65 2.71 12.23
C LYS A 336 21.27 3.61 11.15
N LYS A 337 22.03 3.01 10.22
CA LYS A 337 22.66 3.72 9.10
C LYS A 337 21.67 4.52 8.27
N SER A 338 20.46 3.98 8.11
CA SER A 338 19.41 4.63 7.33
C SER A 338 19.06 6.04 7.83
N TRP A 339 19.27 6.31 9.12
CA TRP A 339 19.03 7.60 9.76
C TRP A 339 20.22 8.57 9.68
N ASN A 340 21.39 8.13 9.18
CA ASN A 340 22.63 8.91 9.19
C ASN A 340 22.49 10.25 8.47
N LYS A 341 21.75 10.29 7.35
CA LYS A 341 21.55 11.54 6.59
C LYS A 341 20.76 12.59 7.37
N LEU A 342 19.96 12.21 8.36
CA LEU A 342 19.17 13.13 9.20
C LEU A 342 19.92 13.52 10.49
N PHE A 343 20.56 12.57 11.15
CA PHE A 343 21.19 12.79 12.46
C PHE A 343 22.69 13.06 12.42
N ASN A 344 23.40 12.69 11.35
CA ASN A 344 24.87 12.76 11.26
C ASN A 344 25.56 12.18 12.51
N PHE A 345 25.39 10.88 12.76
CA PHE A 345 26.06 10.16 13.86
C PHE A 345 27.60 10.28 13.79
N SER A 346 28.30 9.97 14.88
CA SER A 346 29.73 10.26 15.06
C SER A 346 30.64 9.51 14.07
N GLU A 347 31.87 10.00 13.85
CA GLU A 347 32.83 9.37 12.91
C GLU A 347 33.15 7.91 13.27
N LYS A 348 33.27 7.58 14.57
CA LYS A 348 33.51 6.21 15.03
C LYS A 348 32.36 5.24 14.70
N GLU A 349 31.12 5.72 14.70
CA GLU A 349 29.94 4.92 14.31
C GLU A 349 29.88 4.75 12.78
N LYS A 350 30.36 5.75 12.03
CA LYS A 350 30.45 5.70 10.56
C LYS A 350 31.52 4.72 10.07
N ASP A 351 32.65 4.59 10.75
CA ASP A 351 33.76 3.73 10.30
C ASP A 351 33.41 2.24 10.29
N LEU A 352 32.73 1.74 11.33
CA LEU A 352 32.20 0.37 11.39
C LEU A 352 31.12 0.13 10.32
N GLU A 353 30.19 1.08 10.15
CA GLU A 353 29.10 1.00 9.17
C GLU A 353 29.53 1.17 7.70
N ASN A 354 30.68 1.80 7.46
CA ASN A 354 31.20 2.03 6.10
C ASN A 354 32.06 0.88 5.58
N ILE A 355 32.54 -0.01 6.45
CA ILE A 355 33.38 -1.14 6.06
C ILE A 355 32.58 -2.45 5.99
N GLU A 356 31.69 -2.69 6.94
CA GLU A 356 31.05 -4.00 7.11
C GLU A 356 29.80 -4.18 6.23
N LEU A 357 29.00 -3.13 6.05
CA LEU A 357 27.77 -3.16 5.24
C LEU A 357 28.01 -3.33 3.74
N PRO A 358 28.99 -2.66 3.11
CA PRO A 358 29.31 -2.91 1.70
C PRO A 358 29.76 -4.35 1.46
N LYS A 359 30.55 -4.93 2.36
CA LYS A 359 30.96 -6.34 2.29
C LYS A 359 29.76 -7.27 2.34
N GLN A 360 28.84 -7.07 3.28
CA GLN A 360 27.63 -7.89 3.38
C GLN A 360 26.70 -7.75 2.18
N LYS A 361 26.59 -6.53 1.63
CA LYS A 361 25.85 -6.28 0.39
C LYS A 361 26.46 -7.06 -0.77
N GLU A 362 27.79 -7.03 -0.90
CA GLU A 362 28.53 -7.75 -1.95
C GLU A 362 28.43 -9.27 -1.78
N GLU A 363 28.51 -9.77 -0.54
CA GLU A 363 28.33 -11.20 -0.25
C GLU A 363 26.93 -11.70 -0.65
N LEU A 364 25.87 -10.97 -0.28
CA LEU A 364 24.51 -11.34 -0.64
C LEU A 364 24.30 -11.24 -2.15
N ARG A 365 24.87 -10.23 -2.80
CA ARG A 365 24.87 -10.07 -4.26
C ARG A 365 25.52 -11.26 -4.96
N ASN A 366 26.71 -11.67 -4.53
CA ASN A 366 27.42 -12.80 -5.11
C ASN A 366 26.65 -14.11 -4.92
N LYS A 367 26.02 -14.30 -3.75
CA LYS A 367 25.13 -15.45 -3.54
C LYS A 367 23.95 -15.45 -4.52
N LEU A 368 23.28 -14.30 -4.68
CA LEU A 368 22.16 -14.17 -5.63
C LEU A 368 22.60 -14.47 -7.07
N PHE A 369 23.76 -13.97 -7.48
CA PHE A 369 24.30 -14.19 -8.81
C PHE A 369 24.59 -15.67 -9.09
N GLU A 370 25.23 -16.37 -8.15
CA GLU A 370 25.52 -17.80 -8.30
C GLU A 370 24.25 -18.66 -8.28
N MET A 371 23.29 -18.33 -7.42
CA MET A 371 21.97 -18.99 -7.41
C MET A 371 21.24 -18.80 -8.74
N ALA A 372 21.25 -17.58 -9.28
CA ALA A 372 20.61 -17.28 -10.56
C ALA A 372 21.27 -18.04 -11.73
N LYS A 373 22.62 -18.10 -11.77
CA LYS A 373 23.35 -18.89 -12.76
C LYS A 373 23.01 -20.38 -12.67
N SER A 374 22.94 -20.92 -11.47
CA SER A 374 22.58 -22.32 -11.25
C SER A 374 21.16 -22.63 -11.76
N LEU A 375 20.23 -21.69 -11.58
CA LEU A 375 18.83 -21.86 -11.97
C LEU A 375 18.57 -21.65 -13.47
N LEU A 376 19.20 -20.63 -14.08
CA LEU A 376 18.88 -20.17 -15.44
C LEU A 376 19.96 -20.51 -16.49
N GLY A 377 21.13 -20.94 -16.04
CA GLY A 377 22.31 -21.15 -16.86
C GLY A 377 23.18 -19.89 -16.99
N PRO A 378 24.51 -20.05 -17.14
CA PRO A 378 25.47 -18.94 -17.15
C PRO A 378 25.30 -18.00 -18.35
N GLU A 379 24.72 -18.48 -19.46
CA GLU A 379 24.50 -17.68 -20.67
C GLU A 379 23.32 -16.69 -20.53
N GLN A 380 22.39 -16.94 -19.59
CA GLN A 380 21.20 -16.11 -19.40
C GLN A 380 21.35 -15.06 -18.29
N VAL A 381 22.43 -15.12 -17.50
CA VAL A 381 22.62 -14.28 -16.31
C VAL A 381 23.92 -13.52 -16.41
N MET A 382 23.82 -12.23 -16.73
CA MET A 382 24.95 -11.29 -16.63
C MET A 382 24.94 -10.56 -15.29
N GLU A 383 26.12 -10.14 -14.84
CA GLU A 383 26.30 -9.41 -13.57
C GLU A 383 25.48 -8.11 -13.53
N THR A 384 25.40 -7.43 -14.68
CA THR A 384 24.58 -6.23 -14.89
C THR A 384 23.10 -6.52 -14.70
N ASN A 385 22.61 -7.65 -15.22
CA ASN A 385 21.20 -8.02 -15.16
C ASN A 385 20.74 -8.29 -13.72
N ILE A 386 21.63 -8.75 -12.83
CA ILE A 386 21.29 -8.99 -11.42
C ILE A 386 21.04 -7.68 -10.68
N GLU A 387 21.90 -6.68 -10.86
CA GLU A 387 21.69 -5.38 -10.19
C GLU A 387 20.45 -4.67 -10.74
N GLU A 388 20.24 -4.76 -12.05
CA GLU A 388 19.01 -4.31 -12.69
C GLU A 388 17.77 -5.05 -12.20
N TRP A 389 17.87 -6.34 -11.90
CA TRP A 389 16.75 -7.14 -11.37
C TRP A 389 16.43 -6.82 -9.91
N ILE A 390 17.46 -6.53 -9.11
CA ILE A 390 17.31 -6.16 -7.69
C ILE A 390 16.68 -4.77 -7.56
N THR A 391 17.05 -3.84 -8.45
CA THR A 391 16.56 -2.44 -8.44
C THR A 391 15.41 -2.20 -9.42
N GLY A 392 15.09 -3.19 -10.26
CA GLY A 392 14.10 -3.08 -11.34
C GLY A 392 12.66 -3.03 -10.87
N ASP A 393 12.40 -3.29 -9.59
CA ASP A 393 11.10 -3.07 -8.95
C ASP A 393 10.68 -1.59 -8.97
N ASP A 394 11.65 -0.69 -9.05
CA ASP A 394 11.44 0.76 -9.11
C ASP A 394 11.41 1.30 -10.55
N ARG A 395 11.55 0.41 -11.56
CA ARG A 395 11.36 0.80 -12.96
C ARG A 395 9.87 1.00 -13.21
N GLU A 396 9.55 2.27 -13.34
CA GLU A 396 8.31 2.87 -13.81
C GLU A 396 7.64 2.00 -14.88
N LEU A 397 6.46 1.46 -14.56
CA LEU A 397 5.50 1.11 -15.61
C LEU A 397 5.07 2.43 -16.22
N ASP A 398 5.74 2.82 -17.29
CA ASP A 398 5.26 3.91 -18.13
C ASP A 398 4.01 3.43 -18.86
N TYR A 399 2.88 3.45 -18.15
CA TYR A 399 1.61 3.14 -18.76
C TYR A 399 1.35 4.17 -19.86
N THR A 400 1.29 3.66 -21.09
CA THR A 400 0.75 4.37 -22.23
C THR A 400 -0.73 4.68 -22.00
N ASP A 401 -1.27 5.64 -22.74
CA ASP A 401 -2.69 6.03 -22.61
C ASP A 401 -3.62 4.85 -22.83
N ALA A 402 -3.27 3.94 -23.75
CA ALA A 402 -4.00 2.71 -24.00
C ALA A 402 -3.99 1.75 -22.80
N GLU A 403 -2.85 1.63 -22.10
CA GLU A 403 -2.71 0.76 -20.93
C GLU A 403 -3.45 1.32 -19.70
N ILE A 404 -3.40 2.64 -19.48
CA ILE A 404 -4.19 3.31 -18.43
C ILE A 404 -5.69 3.11 -18.67
N VAL A 405 -6.12 3.21 -19.93
CA VAL A 405 -7.52 3.00 -20.33
C VAL A 405 -7.95 1.55 -20.07
N ALA A 406 -7.15 0.56 -20.45
CA ALA A 406 -7.45 -0.86 -20.22
C ALA A 406 -7.61 -1.20 -18.72
N LEU A 407 -6.76 -0.64 -17.85
CA LEU A 407 -6.86 -0.82 -16.40
C LEU A 407 -8.18 -0.28 -15.82
N VAL A 408 -8.63 0.87 -16.33
CA VAL A 408 -9.90 1.48 -15.92
C VAL A 408 -11.11 0.68 -16.43
N GLU A 409 -11.01 0.11 -17.62
CA GLU A 409 -12.08 -0.71 -18.20
C GLU A 409 -12.24 -2.06 -17.48
N GLN A 410 -11.15 -2.75 -17.16
CA GLN A 410 -11.17 -4.01 -16.39
C GLN A 410 -11.78 -3.83 -14.99
N LYS A 411 -11.46 -2.73 -14.31
CA LYS A 411 -12.05 -2.40 -13.01
C LYS A 411 -13.57 -2.17 -13.11
N SER A 412 -14.04 -1.58 -14.22
CA SER A 412 -15.47 -1.33 -14.43
C SER A 412 -16.28 -2.58 -14.78
N SER A 413 -15.68 -3.57 -15.45
CA SER A 413 -16.33 -4.85 -15.75
C SER A 413 -16.48 -5.73 -14.50
N GLU A 414 -15.50 -5.74 -13.60
CA GLU A 414 -15.58 -6.42 -12.29
C GLU A 414 -16.67 -5.81 -11.38
N GLU A 415 -16.94 -4.50 -11.44
CA GLU A 415 -18.01 -3.85 -10.67
C GLU A 415 -19.43 -4.04 -11.26
N SER A 416 -19.55 -4.39 -12.54
CA SER A 416 -20.85 -4.62 -13.22
C SER A 416 -21.32 -6.06 -13.17
N SER A 417 -20.38 -6.99 -13.00
CA SER A 417 -20.65 -8.36 -12.61
C SER A 417 -21.10 -8.35 -11.15
N SER A 418 -22.42 -8.35 -10.91
CA SER A 418 -22.92 -8.85 -9.63
C SER A 418 -22.23 -10.19 -9.38
N GLU A 419 -21.45 -10.28 -8.30
CA GLU A 419 -20.92 -11.53 -7.77
C GLU A 419 -22.06 -12.56 -7.78
N SER A 420 -22.12 -13.39 -8.83
CA SER A 420 -22.43 -14.78 -8.59
C SER A 420 -21.26 -15.24 -7.74
N ASP A 421 -21.58 -15.64 -6.50
CA ASP A 421 -20.72 -16.49 -5.70
C ASP A 421 -20.39 -17.74 -6.53
N GLU A 422 -19.44 -17.62 -7.46
CA GLU A 422 -18.61 -18.74 -7.81
C GLU A 422 -17.81 -18.98 -6.54
N GLU A 423 -18.26 -19.96 -5.76
CA GLU A 423 -17.42 -20.58 -4.74
C GLU A 423 -16.04 -20.77 -5.39
N VAL A 424 -15.08 -19.95 -4.97
CA VAL A 424 -13.68 -20.24 -5.18
C VAL A 424 -13.48 -21.54 -4.44
N VAL A 425 -13.60 -22.65 -5.17
CA VAL A 425 -13.24 -23.97 -4.67
C VAL A 425 -11.75 -23.87 -4.47
N GLU A 426 -11.35 -23.48 -3.25
CA GLU A 426 -9.97 -23.60 -2.81
C GLU A 426 -9.55 -25.01 -3.19
N PRO A 427 -8.46 -25.20 -3.96
CA PRO A 427 -8.00 -26.53 -4.26
C PRO A 427 -7.82 -27.21 -2.91
N ILE A 428 -8.53 -28.32 -2.70
CA ILE A 428 -8.53 -29.06 -1.44
C ILE A 428 -7.06 -29.37 -1.15
N GLU A 429 -6.41 -28.52 -0.33
CA GLU A 429 -5.05 -28.75 0.11
C GLU A 429 -5.12 -30.11 0.80
N ARG A 430 -4.41 -31.10 0.25
CA ARG A 430 -4.34 -32.43 0.87
C ARG A 430 -3.91 -32.22 2.31
N LYS A 431 -4.85 -32.38 3.24
CA LYS A 431 -4.56 -32.28 4.67
C LYS A 431 -3.51 -33.34 4.98
N ILE A 432 -2.31 -32.88 5.34
CA ILE A 432 -1.21 -33.75 5.74
C ILE A 432 -1.71 -34.59 6.92
N SER A 433 -1.57 -35.91 6.83
CA SER A 433 -2.01 -36.78 7.92
C SER A 433 -1.17 -36.51 9.17
N HIS A 434 -1.74 -36.69 10.36
CA HIS A 434 -0.97 -36.57 11.60
C HIS A 434 0.19 -37.58 11.66
N SER A 435 0.15 -38.67 10.88
CA SER A 435 1.25 -39.62 10.78
C SER A 435 2.41 -39.04 9.96
N ASP A 436 2.12 -38.47 8.79
CA ASP A 436 3.13 -37.88 7.91
C ASP A 436 3.79 -36.67 8.57
N ALA A 437 3.02 -35.84 9.27
CA ALA A 437 3.54 -34.72 10.04
C ALA A 437 4.52 -35.17 11.14
N VAL A 438 4.22 -36.25 11.86
CA VAL A 438 5.13 -36.81 12.89
C VAL A 438 6.40 -37.38 12.26
N SER A 439 6.28 -38.09 11.13
CA SER A 439 7.43 -38.65 10.42
C SER A 439 8.35 -37.55 9.88
N ALA A 440 7.79 -36.53 9.23
CA ALA A 440 8.53 -35.38 8.74
C ALA A 440 9.25 -34.64 9.87
N LEU A 441 8.57 -34.34 10.98
CA LEU A 441 9.17 -33.65 12.12
C LEU A 441 10.27 -34.47 12.82
N LYS A 442 10.20 -35.81 12.77
CA LYS A 442 11.30 -36.67 13.26
C LYS A 442 12.53 -36.57 12.37
N ILE A 443 12.35 -36.57 11.05
CA ILE A 443 13.45 -36.42 10.09
C ILE A 443 14.10 -35.05 10.27
N VAL A 444 13.29 -33.99 10.37
CA VAL A 444 13.78 -32.62 10.61
C VAL A 444 14.53 -32.53 11.95
N LEU A 445 14.01 -33.12 13.03
CA LEU A 445 14.71 -33.14 14.32
C LEU A 445 16.05 -33.86 14.25
N ALA A 446 16.13 -35.00 13.53
CA ALA A 446 17.39 -35.74 13.36
C ALA A 446 18.43 -34.93 12.58
N TYR A 447 18.01 -34.21 11.54
CA TYR A 447 18.88 -33.31 10.77
C TYR A 447 19.37 -32.13 11.63
N VAL A 448 18.47 -31.48 12.35
CA VAL A 448 18.78 -30.33 13.22
C VAL A 448 19.72 -30.72 14.37
N GLU A 449 19.64 -31.95 14.87
CA GLU A 449 20.56 -32.52 15.87
C GLU A 449 21.97 -32.79 15.29
N GLN A 450 22.11 -32.93 13.97
CA GLN A 450 23.42 -33.09 13.28
C GLN A 450 24.10 -31.74 13.00
N GLU A 451 23.32 -30.66 12.78
CA GLU A 451 23.81 -29.33 12.41
C GLU A 451 24.06 -28.39 13.63
N GLU A 452 24.12 -28.93 14.86
CA GLU A 452 24.35 -28.17 16.10
C GLU A 452 23.41 -26.95 16.34
N ALA A 453 22.17 -27.04 15.87
CA ALA A 453 21.23 -25.92 15.93
C ALA A 453 20.81 -25.53 17.36
N THR A 454 20.38 -24.26 17.53
CA THR A 454 20.07 -23.69 18.85
C THR A 454 18.87 -24.36 19.55
N SER A 455 18.96 -24.49 20.88
CA SER A 455 17.94 -25.10 21.75
C SER A 455 16.48 -24.61 21.53
N PRO A 456 16.19 -23.32 21.26
CA PRO A 456 14.82 -22.82 21.08
C PRO A 456 14.10 -23.40 19.86
N ASP A 457 14.80 -23.60 18.75
CA ASP A 457 14.24 -24.11 17.50
C ASP A 457 13.94 -25.60 17.62
N VAL A 458 14.86 -26.35 18.24
CA VAL A 458 14.67 -27.77 18.60
C VAL A 458 13.46 -27.96 19.51
N CYS A 459 13.30 -27.10 20.53
CA CYS A 459 12.13 -27.13 21.42
C CYS A 459 10.82 -26.85 20.68
N THR A 460 10.83 -25.91 19.74
CA THR A 460 9.65 -25.56 18.94
C THR A 460 9.24 -26.72 18.02
N LEU A 461 10.21 -27.37 17.36
CA LEU A 461 9.97 -28.55 16.53
C LEU A 461 9.46 -29.74 17.34
N LYS A 462 10.04 -29.99 18.53
CA LYS A 462 9.56 -31.02 19.48
C LYS A 462 8.12 -30.75 19.90
N LYS A 463 7.77 -29.51 20.23
CA LYS A 463 6.39 -29.13 20.59
C LYS A 463 5.39 -29.43 19.47
N TRP A 464 5.70 -29.08 18.22
CA TRP A 464 4.81 -29.38 17.09
C TRP A 464 4.70 -30.88 16.81
N ARG A 465 5.79 -31.64 16.97
CA ARG A 465 5.78 -33.11 16.86
C ARG A 465 4.83 -33.73 17.89
N ASP A 466 4.88 -33.24 19.13
CA ASP A 466 4.08 -33.76 20.23
C ASP A 466 2.60 -33.41 20.05
N ILE A 467 2.29 -32.20 19.55
CA ILE A 467 0.92 -31.81 19.15
C ILE A 467 0.40 -32.74 18.04
N ALA A 468 1.19 -32.98 17.00
CA ALA A 468 0.81 -33.87 15.91
C ALA A 468 0.58 -35.32 16.40
N ALA A 469 1.46 -35.82 17.28
CA ALA A 469 1.31 -37.16 17.88
C ALA A 469 0.08 -37.27 18.79
N LYS A 470 -0.25 -36.22 19.55
CA LYS A 470 -1.47 -36.14 20.36
C LYS A 470 -2.72 -36.18 19.49
N ASN A 471 -2.74 -35.39 18.42
CA ASN A 471 -3.88 -35.36 17.49
C ASN A 471 -4.03 -36.69 16.72
N ARG A 472 -2.93 -37.34 16.33
CA ARG A 472 -2.94 -38.71 15.79
C ARG A 472 -3.61 -39.70 16.74
N SER A 473 -3.25 -39.62 18.02
CA SER A 473 -3.77 -40.51 19.06
C SER A 473 -5.25 -40.26 19.35
N ALA A 474 -5.70 -39.01 19.27
CA ALA A 474 -7.10 -38.64 19.39
C ALA A 474 -7.94 -39.14 18.20
N ALA A 475 -7.47 -38.92 16.97
CA ALA A 475 -8.14 -39.39 15.75
C ALA A 475 -8.30 -40.92 15.73
N LEU A 476 -7.29 -41.67 16.19
CA LEU A 476 -7.33 -43.14 16.33
C LEU A 476 -8.33 -43.62 17.40
N ARG A 477 -8.58 -42.81 18.44
CA ARG A 477 -9.58 -43.13 19.48
C ARG A 477 -11.00 -42.87 18.99
N GLU A 478 -11.21 -41.83 18.18
CA GLU A 478 -12.51 -41.53 17.56
C GLU A 478 -12.89 -42.58 16.51
N THR A 479 -11.95 -43.01 15.65
CA THR A 479 -12.21 -44.09 14.67
C THR A 479 -12.51 -45.45 15.31
N LYS A 480 -12.02 -45.70 16.53
CA LYS A 480 -12.36 -46.90 17.32
C LYS A 480 -13.69 -46.80 18.06
N ARG A 481 -14.27 -45.61 18.21
CA ARG A 481 -15.59 -45.39 18.83
C ARG A 481 -16.72 -45.33 17.81
N SER A 482 -16.42 -45.02 16.55
CA SER A 482 -17.36 -44.99 15.42
C SER A 482 -17.46 -46.32 14.66
N LYS A 483 -16.68 -47.33 15.04
CA LYS A 483 -16.80 -48.73 14.62
C LYS A 483 -17.33 -49.54 15.80
#